data_AF-A0A1U7MTM9-F1
#
_entry.id   AF-A0A1U7MTM9-F1
#
_cell.length_a   1.000
_cell.length_b   1.000
_cell.length_c   1.000
_cell.angle_alpha   90.00
_cell.angle_beta   90.00
_cell.angle_gamma   90.00
#
_symmetry.space_group_name_H-M   'P 1'
#
loop_
_entity.id
_entity.type
_entity.pdbx_description
1 polymer ?
#
loop_
_entity_poly.entity_id
_entity_poly.type
_entity_poly.pdbx_seq_one_letter_code
_entity_poly.pdbx_strand_id
1 'polypeptide(L)'
;MARILVTGMSGAGKTTLLHELRRRGHQTVDTDYGGWEDHPGRWDETRMSSLLAEHDTIVVSGTVENQVLFYDRFEHIILLSAPVSVLLDRVRGRTNNPYGKTTRDQMEIREYAETVEPLLRRGATLEVDGTRPVNDLADVVEQLIRTH
;
A
#
# COMPACT_ATOMS: atom_id res chain seq x y z
N MET A 1 1.78 8.30 18.23
CA MET A 1 0.57 7.59 17.74
C MET A 1 0.39 7.91 16.25
N ALA A 2 0.51 6.92 15.35
CA ALA A 2 0.53 7.14 13.90
C ALA A 2 -0.28 6.10 13.11
N ARG A 3 -1.30 6.55 12.40
CA ARG A 3 -1.99 5.82 11.32
C ARG A 3 -1.26 6.10 10.02
N ILE A 4 -0.75 5.04 9.41
CA ILE A 4 0.04 5.12 8.19
C ILE A 4 -0.66 4.35 7.09
N LEU A 5 -0.88 4.99 5.94
CA LEU A 5 -1.29 4.32 4.71
C LEU A 5 -0.06 3.99 3.86
N VAL A 6 0.08 2.73 3.46
CA VAL A 6 1.03 2.29 2.44
C VAL A 6 0.25 2.00 1.16
N THR A 7 0.44 2.84 0.14
CA THR A 7 -0.21 2.72 -1.18
C THR A 7 0.85 2.53 -2.27
N GLY A 8 0.41 2.14 -3.47
CA GLY A 8 1.31 1.97 -4.62
C GLY A 8 0.90 0.84 -5.55
N MET A 9 1.57 0.77 -6.70
CA MET A 9 1.24 -0.18 -7.77
C MET A 9 1.37 -1.65 -7.34
N SER A 10 0.67 -2.56 -8.04
CA SER A 10 0.84 -4.00 -7.82
C SER A 10 2.28 -4.41 -8.13
N GLY A 11 2.93 -5.11 -7.19
CA GLY A 11 4.36 -5.44 -7.28
C GLY A 11 5.31 -4.43 -6.62
N ALA A 12 4.81 -3.30 -6.09
CA ALA A 12 5.66 -2.30 -5.44
C ALA A 12 6.29 -2.77 -4.12
N GLY A 13 5.73 -3.80 -3.48
CA GLY A 13 6.28 -4.40 -2.25
C GLY A 13 5.46 -4.19 -0.99
N LYS A 14 4.22 -3.67 -1.09
CA LYS A 14 3.33 -3.38 0.05
C LYS A 14 3.17 -4.56 1.01
N THR A 15 2.73 -5.72 0.50
CA THR A 15 2.53 -6.93 1.34
C THR A 15 3.82 -7.40 1.99
N THR A 16 4.96 -7.34 1.28
CA THR A 16 6.27 -7.71 1.83
C THR A 16 6.67 -6.78 2.99
N LEU A 17 6.46 -5.47 2.83
CA LEU A 17 6.69 -4.49 3.89
C LEU A 17 5.77 -4.76 5.09
N LEU A 18 4.48 -5.03 4.86
CA LEU A 18 3.54 -5.31 5.94
C LEU A 18 3.89 -6.58 6.73
N HIS A 19 4.37 -7.62 6.05
CA HIS A 19 4.86 -8.84 6.71
C HIS A 19 6.05 -8.55 7.60
N GLU A 20 7.01 -7.75 7.12
CA GLU A 20 8.17 -7.35 7.91
C GLU A 20 7.76 -6.49 9.12
N LEU A 21 6.86 -5.54 8.94
CA LEU A 21 6.33 -4.72 10.04
C LEU A 21 5.59 -5.56 11.09
N ARG A 22 4.77 -6.54 10.68
CA ARG A 22 4.14 -7.50 11.61
C ARG A 22 5.19 -8.30 12.37
N ARG A 23 6.24 -8.77 11.68
CA ARG A 23 7.35 -9.52 12.29
C ARG A 23 8.06 -8.68 13.36
N ARG A 24 8.12 -7.36 13.19
CA ARG A 24 8.68 -6.39 14.14
C ARG A 24 7.71 -5.97 15.26
N GLY A 25 6.49 -6.50 15.28
CA GLY A 25 5.50 -6.25 16.32
C GLY A 25 4.53 -5.10 16.04
N HIS A 26 4.54 -4.53 14.83
CA HIS A 26 3.59 -3.47 14.46
C HIS A 26 2.26 -4.07 14.02
N GLN A 27 1.18 -3.39 14.39
CA GLN A 27 -0.14 -3.73 13.91
C GLN A 27 -0.31 -3.29 12.47
N THR A 28 -0.64 -4.23 11.59
CA THR A 28 -0.87 -3.92 10.17
C THR A 28 -2.08 -4.61 9.58
N VAL A 29 -2.76 -3.94 8.65
CA VAL A 29 -3.93 -4.43 7.92
C VAL A 29 -3.63 -4.36 6.43
N ASP A 30 -3.77 -5.48 5.73
CA ASP A 30 -3.69 -5.54 4.28
C ASP A 30 -5.12 -5.59 3.74
N THR A 31 -5.58 -4.51 3.11
CA THR A 31 -6.98 -4.37 2.70
C THR A 31 -7.33 -5.20 1.47
N ASP A 32 -6.33 -5.71 0.76
CA ASP A 32 -6.52 -6.65 -0.36
C ASP A 32 -7.16 -7.98 0.13
N TYR A 33 -7.18 -8.24 1.45
CA TYR A 33 -7.74 -9.44 2.07
C TYR A 33 -8.70 -9.12 3.21
N GLY A 34 -9.71 -9.97 3.41
CA GLY A 34 -10.58 -9.88 4.60
C GLY A 34 -11.84 -9.02 4.42
N GLY A 35 -12.23 -8.73 3.17
CA GLY A 35 -13.53 -8.11 2.84
C GLY A 35 -13.63 -6.64 3.22
N TRP A 36 -12.56 -5.88 3.02
CA TRP A 36 -12.55 -4.43 3.25
C TRP A 36 -13.24 -3.63 2.15
N GLU A 37 -13.71 -4.29 1.09
CA GLU A 37 -14.40 -3.66 -0.02
C GLU A 37 -15.89 -3.98 0.02
N ASP A 38 -16.73 -2.95 -0.10
CA ASP A 38 -18.17 -3.08 -0.35
C ASP A 38 -18.50 -3.11 -1.86
N HIS A 39 -17.61 -2.51 -2.66
CA HIS A 39 -17.60 -2.51 -4.12
C HIS A 39 -16.18 -2.76 -4.62
N PRO A 40 -16.01 -3.43 -5.78
CA PRO A 40 -14.69 -3.69 -6.33
C PRO A 40 -13.84 -2.43 -6.44
N GLY A 41 -12.66 -2.44 -5.82
CA GLY A 41 -11.73 -1.31 -5.86
C GLY A 41 -12.12 -0.11 -5.00
N ARG A 42 -13.04 -0.29 -4.04
CA ARG A 42 -13.43 0.74 -3.06
C ARG A 42 -13.52 0.13 -1.67
N TRP A 43 -12.94 0.80 -0.69
CA TRP A 43 -13.12 0.40 0.70
C TRP A 43 -14.54 0.65 1.18
N ASP A 44 -15.06 -0.28 2.00
CA ASP A 44 -16.19 -0.06 2.90
C ASP A 44 -15.83 1.08 3.85
N GLU A 45 -16.50 2.21 3.65
CA GLU A 45 -16.17 3.45 4.34
C GLU A 45 -16.47 3.38 5.84
N THR A 46 -17.50 2.62 6.23
CA THR A 46 -17.86 2.43 7.65
C THR A 46 -16.78 1.60 8.33
N ARG A 47 -16.39 0.49 7.72
CA ARG A 47 -15.39 -0.42 8.27
C ARG A 47 -14.01 0.23 8.38
N MET A 48 -13.59 0.99 7.35
CA MET A 48 -12.33 1.74 7.39
C MET A 48 -12.37 2.83 8.46
N SER A 49 -13.49 3.57 8.57
CA SER A 49 -13.65 4.60 9.61
C SER A 49 -13.55 4.03 11.02
N SER A 50 -14.18 2.89 11.28
CA SER A 50 -14.10 2.18 12.57
C SER A 50 -12.67 1.73 12.86
N LEU A 51 -11.98 1.10 11.89
CA LEU A 51 -10.60 0.67 12.04
C LEU A 51 -9.69 1.83 12.48
N LEU A 52 -9.77 2.98 11.79
CA LEU A 52 -8.93 4.14 12.06
C LEU A 52 -9.32 4.87 13.37
N ALA A 53 -10.55 4.71 13.84
CA ALA A 53 -11.01 5.27 15.11
C ALA A 53 -10.59 4.42 16.32
N GLU A 54 -10.51 3.10 16.16
CA GLU A 54 -10.15 2.17 17.24
C GLU A 54 -8.65 2.08 17.50
N HIS A 55 -7.82 2.52 16.54
CA HIS A 55 -6.38 2.36 16.60
C HIS A 55 -5.64 3.69 16.57
N ASP A 56 -4.87 3.90 17.64
CA ASP A 56 -3.95 5.03 17.75
C ASP A 56 -2.69 4.85 16.91
N THR A 57 -2.30 3.61 16.61
CA THR A 57 -1.14 3.30 15.74
C THR A 57 -1.43 2.05 14.92
N ILE A 58 -1.43 2.20 13.60
CA ILE A 58 -1.72 1.10 12.66
C ILE A 58 -1.15 1.43 11.29
N VAL A 59 -0.64 0.40 10.60
CA VAL A 59 -0.22 0.50 9.21
C VAL A 59 -1.22 -0.21 8.32
N VAL A 60 -1.93 0.55 7.48
CA VAL A 60 -2.90 0.03 6.52
C VAL A 60 -2.25 -0.01 5.14
N SER A 61 -2.41 -1.10 4.41
CA SER A 61 -1.98 -1.22 3.01
C SER A 61 -3.17 -1.43 2.11
N GLY A 62 -3.22 -0.66 1.02
CA GLY A 62 -4.20 -0.82 -0.04
C GLY A 62 -4.00 0.21 -1.13
N THR A 63 -4.64 0.02 -2.27
CA THR A 63 -4.63 1.00 -3.36
C THR A 63 -5.99 0.94 -4.05
N VAL A 64 -6.92 1.76 -3.56
CA VAL A 64 -8.34 1.78 -3.97
C VAL A 64 -8.76 3.19 -4.39
N GLU A 65 -9.86 3.31 -5.12
CA GLU A 65 -10.31 4.57 -5.70
C GLU A 65 -10.70 5.62 -4.64
N ASN A 66 -11.37 5.18 -3.57
CA ASN A 66 -11.89 6.08 -2.54
C ASN A 66 -10.92 6.29 -1.36
N GLN A 67 -9.67 5.83 -1.44
CA GLN A 67 -8.71 5.99 -0.32
C GLN A 67 -8.48 7.47 0.06
N VAL A 68 -8.65 8.38 -0.91
CA VAL A 68 -8.52 9.83 -0.73
C VAL A 68 -9.51 10.40 0.28
N LEU A 69 -10.64 9.73 0.52
CA LEU A 69 -11.64 10.15 1.52
C LEU A 69 -11.15 10.00 2.96
N PHE A 70 -10.05 9.30 3.18
CA PHE A 70 -9.50 9.00 4.50
C PHE A 70 -8.14 9.66 4.73
N TYR A 71 -7.62 10.43 3.77
CA TYR A 71 -6.27 11.00 3.85
C TYR A 71 -6.10 11.95 5.04
N ASP A 72 -7.16 12.63 5.46
CA ASP A 72 -7.20 13.47 6.66
C ASP A 72 -7.10 12.66 7.98
N ARG A 73 -7.29 11.35 7.91
CA ARG A 73 -7.23 10.41 9.03
C ARG A 73 -5.90 9.65 9.12
N PHE A 74 -5.02 9.81 8.15
CA PHE A 74 -3.67 9.26 8.15
C PHE A 74 -2.66 10.37 8.41
N GLU A 75 -1.79 10.19 9.40
CA GLU A 75 -0.67 11.12 9.65
C GLU A 75 0.38 11.02 8.53
N HIS A 76 0.54 9.82 7.96
CA HIS A 76 1.42 9.60 6.82
C HIS A 76 0.77 8.73 5.74
N ILE A 77 0.96 9.15 4.51
CA ILE A 77 0.62 8.41 3.31
C ILE A 77 1.92 8.14 2.57
N ILE A 78 2.32 6.87 2.54
CA ILE A 78 3.53 6.38 1.90
C ILE A 78 3.17 5.80 0.55
N LEU A 79 3.72 6.37 -0.52
CA LEU A 79 3.74 5.73 -1.83
C LEU A 79 4.98 4.85 -1.94
N LEU A 80 4.80 3.54 -2.11
CA LEU A 80 5.85 2.67 -2.63
C LEU A 80 5.86 2.73 -4.16
N SER A 81 6.93 3.27 -4.73
CA SER A 81 7.15 3.29 -6.18
C SER A 81 8.26 2.34 -6.58
N ALA A 82 8.20 1.82 -7.81
CA ALA A 82 9.27 1.04 -8.39
C ALA A 82 9.19 1.13 -9.92
N PRO A 83 10.30 0.97 -10.66
CA PRO A 83 10.25 0.94 -12.11
C PRO A 83 9.28 -0.11 -12.63
N VAL A 84 8.54 0.21 -13.69
CA VAL A 84 7.50 -0.68 -14.26
C VAL A 84 8.07 -2.06 -14.63
N SER A 85 9.31 -2.13 -15.12
CA SER A 85 9.99 -3.41 -15.36
C SER A 85 10.08 -4.27 -14.09
N VAL A 86 10.46 -3.67 -12.96
CA VAL A 86 10.54 -4.34 -11.66
C VAL A 86 9.17 -4.79 -11.17
N LEU A 87 8.14 -3.94 -11.32
CA LEU A 87 6.76 -4.30 -10.98
C LEU A 87 6.32 -5.56 -11.74
N LEU A 88 6.53 -5.56 -13.06
CA LEU A 88 6.17 -6.65 -13.96
C LEU A 88 6.93 -7.94 -13.63
N ASP A 89 8.23 -7.86 -13.38
CA ASP A 89 9.04 -9.02 -13.02
C ASP A 89 8.58 -9.64 -11.69
N ARG A 90 8.25 -8.81 -10.69
CA ARG A 90 7.73 -9.28 -9.40
C ARG A 90 6.36 -9.94 -9.52
N VAL A 91 5.40 -9.34 -10.24
CA VAL A 91 4.08 -9.96 -10.42
C VAL A 91 4.15 -11.24 -11.27
N ARG A 92 5.10 -11.34 -12.21
CA ARG A 92 5.38 -12.58 -12.97
C ARG A 92 5.99 -13.67 -12.11
N GLY A 93 6.81 -13.32 -11.10
CA GLY A 93 7.45 -14.29 -10.21
C GLY A 93 6.61 -14.75 -9.01
N ARG A 94 5.65 -13.96 -8.52
CA ARG A 94 4.90 -14.27 -7.29
C ARG A 94 4.00 -15.52 -7.42
N THR A 95 3.84 -16.31 -6.37
CA THR A 95 3.04 -17.55 -6.40
C THR A 95 1.66 -17.40 -5.76
N ASN A 96 1.40 -16.28 -5.07
CA ASN A 96 0.25 -16.10 -4.19
C ASN A 96 -0.88 -15.25 -4.79
N ASN A 97 -0.68 -14.62 -5.94
CA ASN A 97 -1.70 -13.78 -6.58
C ASN A 97 -1.63 -13.93 -8.12
N PRO A 98 -2.73 -14.34 -8.79
CA PRO A 98 -2.77 -14.63 -10.22
C PRO A 98 -2.70 -13.37 -11.11
N TYR A 99 -2.93 -12.18 -10.57
CA TYR A 99 -2.86 -10.94 -11.32
C TYR A 99 -1.43 -10.65 -11.82
N GLY A 100 -1.29 -10.06 -13.00
CA GLY A 100 0.00 -9.72 -13.61
C GLY A 100 0.67 -10.86 -14.39
N LYS A 101 0.04 -12.05 -14.44
CA LYS A 101 0.55 -13.20 -15.19
C LYS A 101 0.24 -13.13 -16.67
N THR A 102 -0.91 -12.57 -17.04
CA THR A 102 -1.33 -12.47 -18.45
C THR A 102 -0.79 -11.20 -19.10
N THR A 103 -0.71 -11.19 -20.44
CA THR A 103 -0.36 -9.96 -21.19
C THR A 103 -1.34 -8.83 -20.90
N ARG A 104 -2.63 -9.14 -20.73
CA ARG A 104 -3.67 -8.16 -20.38
C ARG A 104 -3.37 -7.47 -19.06
N ASP A 105 -3.12 -8.24 -18.01
CA ASP A 105 -2.80 -7.68 -16.69
C ASP A 105 -1.51 -6.86 -16.72
N GLN A 106 -0.53 -7.27 -17.52
CA GLN A 106 0.73 -6.52 -17.65
C GLN A 106 0.56 -5.19 -18.39
N MET A 107 -0.34 -5.13 -19.39
CA MET A 107 -0.70 -3.87 -20.04
C MET A 107 -1.43 -2.95 -19.06
N GLU A 108 -2.35 -3.49 -18.27
CA GLU A 108 -3.08 -2.75 -17.24
C GLU A 108 -2.13 -2.19 -16.15
N ILE A 109 -1.15 -2.96 -15.70
CA ILE A 109 -0.11 -2.47 -14.77
C ILE A 109 0.68 -1.31 -15.37
N ARG A 110 1.02 -1.35 -16.67
CA ARG A 110 1.71 -0.25 -17.35
C ARG A 110 0.83 0.98 -17.41
N GLU A 111 -0.42 0.81 -17.83
CA GLU A 111 -1.41 1.88 -17.90
C GLU A 111 -1.61 2.54 -16.54
N TYR A 112 -1.79 1.77 -15.47
CA TYR A 112 -1.94 2.32 -14.13
C TYR A 112 -0.67 2.98 -13.60
N ALA A 113 0.53 2.47 -13.95
CA ALA A 113 1.76 3.17 -13.59
C ALA A 113 1.85 4.56 -14.26
N GLU A 114 1.30 4.72 -15.47
CA GLU A 114 1.27 6.00 -16.18
C GLU A 114 0.12 6.91 -15.72
N THR A 115 -1.03 6.34 -15.37
CA THR A 115 -2.27 7.10 -15.13
C THR A 115 -2.62 7.26 -13.65
N VAL A 116 -2.33 6.26 -12.81
CA VAL A 116 -2.73 6.21 -11.39
C VAL A 116 -1.58 6.59 -10.47
N GLU A 117 -0.37 6.08 -10.70
CA GLU A 117 0.79 6.38 -9.84
C GLU A 117 1.07 7.88 -9.68
N PRO A 118 0.96 8.73 -10.74
CA PRO A 118 1.08 10.18 -10.57
C PRO A 118 -0.01 10.79 -9.68
N LEU A 119 -1.21 10.21 -9.63
CA LEU A 119 -2.28 10.64 -8.72
C LEU A 119 -1.92 10.27 -7.27
N LEU A 120 -1.47 9.03 -7.06
CA LEU A 120 -1.00 8.55 -5.75
C LEU A 120 0.12 9.43 -5.22
N ARG A 121 1.09 9.77 -6.08
CA ARG A 121 2.23 10.61 -5.73
C ARG A 121 1.82 12.00 -5.26
N ARG A 122 0.78 12.60 -5.86
CA ARG A 122 0.26 13.90 -5.40
C ARG A 122 -0.41 13.84 -4.03
N GLY A 123 -0.96 12.69 -3.67
CA GLY A 123 -1.59 12.46 -2.38
C GLY A 123 -0.65 11.94 -1.29
N ALA A 124 0.56 11.52 -1.64
CA ALA A 124 1.52 10.94 -0.72
C ALA A 124 2.24 12.03 0.08
N THR A 125 2.43 11.79 1.37
CA THR A 125 3.32 12.58 2.23
C THR A 125 4.78 12.19 2.05
N LEU A 126 5.03 10.96 1.62
CA LEU A 126 6.36 10.41 1.40
C LEU A 126 6.31 9.40 0.24
N GLU A 127 7.24 9.53 -0.69
CA GLU A 127 7.49 8.50 -1.70
C GLU A 127 8.76 7.72 -1.31
N VAL A 128 8.69 6.40 -1.36
CA VAL A 128 9.80 5.50 -1.02
C VAL A 128 10.01 4.51 -2.15
N ASP A 129 11.27 4.37 -2.56
CA ASP A 129 11.69 3.39 -3.55
C ASP A 129 11.52 1.95 -3.01
N GLY A 130 10.51 1.26 -3.53
CA GLY A 130 10.16 -0.12 -3.20
C GLY A 130 11.14 -1.17 -3.75
N THR A 131 12.22 -0.76 -4.43
CA THR A 131 13.34 -1.64 -4.79
C THR A 131 14.36 -1.82 -3.65
N ARG A 132 14.30 -0.96 -2.63
CA ARG A 132 15.17 -1.05 -1.45
C ARG A 132 14.92 -2.33 -0.65
N PRO A 133 15.90 -2.79 0.15
CA PRO A 133 15.70 -3.90 1.08
C PRO A 133 14.51 -3.67 2.00
N VAL A 134 13.74 -4.73 2.28
CA VAL A 134 12.53 -4.62 3.12
C VAL A 134 12.85 -4.09 4.53
N ASN A 135 14.04 -4.39 5.05
CA ASN A 135 14.46 -3.88 6.35
C ASN A 135 14.57 -2.36 6.35
N ASP A 136 15.16 -1.77 5.33
CA ASP A 136 15.27 -0.32 5.17
C ASP A 136 13.89 0.33 5.04
N LEU A 137 12.97 -0.31 4.30
CA LEU A 137 11.60 0.19 4.15
C LEU A 137 10.86 0.16 5.50
N ALA A 138 11.03 -0.90 6.28
CA ALA A 138 10.45 -1.00 7.61
C ALA A 138 11.06 0.02 8.58
N ASP A 139 12.37 0.27 8.51
CA ASP A 139 13.05 1.29 9.32
C ASP A 139 12.46 2.69 9.07
N VAL A 140 12.14 3.01 7.81
CA VAL A 140 11.46 4.28 7.44
C VAL A 140 10.11 4.39 8.13
N VAL A 141 9.28 3.35 8.07
CA VAL A 141 7.95 3.35 8.72
C VAL A 141 8.09 3.46 10.24
N GLU A 142 9.05 2.75 10.84
CA GLU A 142 9.32 2.82 12.29
C GLU A 142 9.82 4.19 12.74
N GLN A 143 10.57 4.89 11.89
CA GLN A 143 10.93 6.27 12.15
C GLN A 143 9.69 7.15 12.21
N LEU A 144 8.78 7.04 11.23
CA LEU A 144 7.54 7.80 11.18
C LEU A 144 6.65 7.55 12.41
N ILE A 145 6.51 6.29 12.83
CA ILE A 145 5.76 5.90 14.03
C ILE A 145 6.32 6.58 15.29
N ARG A 146 7.63 6.75 15.40
CA ARG A 146 8.29 7.36 16.58
C ARG A 146 8.21 8.89 16.62
N THR A 147 8.03 9.55 15.47
CA THR A 147 7.93 11.01 15.38
C THR A 147 6.56 11.57 15.83
N HIS A 148 5.61 10.70 16.19
CA HIS A 148 4.26 11.03 16.66
C HIS A 148 3.93 10.31 17.97
#